data_AF-A0A836EV76-F1
#
_entry.id   AF-A0A836EV76-F1
#
_cell.length_a   1.000
_cell.length_b   1.000
_cell.length_c   1.000
_cell.angle_alpha   90.00
_cell.angle_beta   90.00
_cell.angle_gamma   90.00
#
_symmetry.space_group_name_H-M   'P 1'
#
loop_
_entity.id
_entity.type
_entity.pdbx_description
1 polymer ?
#
loop_
_entity_poly.entity_id
_entity_poly.type
_entity_poly.pdbx_seq_one_letter_code
_entity_poly.pdbx_strand_id
1 'polypeptide(L)'
;MSTFRLASSKLAMRLFSFPTSLRGRFYSLIRGSSRSAWFVVSRGTSRYRHFTANCPVSDRKGTTICALSSGYGKCGVAVVRISGSRSLDALKKMTSISKLEPRRAFLRKIRDPETREVIDNGLCLWFPGPHSFTGEDSVEFHVHGGSAILTKLMQALSRLQVHPAQPGEFTRRAFYNNKLDLTEVEGLADLIEAETECQRKQALLQADGILRKLYNSWRKVLSESVASIEAYIDFGEEDNIENDVVQNAHHALRQLMRELEKHLADGRRGEILRNGVRTVIIGEPNVGKSSLLNHLVQRNAAIVTPIAGTTRDVIELTANISGYPVLIADTAGITEDIGDIVEAEGIRRARSHAENADFVVVMIDALKCATSGLTYKDYIREYLSSLGIQELLAKIGRERFIVIANKKDLLKEEEKRHLDNAEAVLISCRTEDGFQDLLRSLTDHFSNMYDRMNNNH
;
A
#
# COMPACT_ATOMS: atom_id res chain seq x y z
N MET A 1 -14.63 -44.49 -14.13
CA MET A 1 -14.73 -43.37 -13.16
C MET A 1 -14.04 -43.67 -11.81
N SER A 2 -12.95 -44.46 -11.79
CA SER A 2 -12.20 -44.81 -10.56
C SER A 2 -10.68 -44.66 -10.69
N THR A 3 -10.17 -44.23 -11.85
CA THR A 3 -8.73 -44.04 -12.12
C THR A 3 -8.22 -42.61 -11.87
N PHE A 4 -9.12 -41.63 -11.69
CA PHE A 4 -8.75 -40.22 -11.47
C PHE A 4 -8.33 -39.85 -10.03
N ARG A 5 -8.44 -40.77 -9.04
CA ARG A 5 -8.13 -40.48 -7.63
C ARG A 5 -6.74 -40.93 -7.14
N LEU A 6 -6.02 -41.75 -7.89
CA LEU A 6 -4.74 -42.31 -7.42
C LEU A 6 -3.51 -41.54 -7.91
N ALA A 7 -3.57 -40.88 -9.07
CA ALA A 7 -2.44 -40.12 -9.62
C ALA A 7 -2.14 -38.80 -8.88
N SER A 8 -3.14 -38.19 -8.23
CA SER A 8 -2.99 -36.96 -7.45
C SER A 8 -2.28 -37.15 -6.09
N SER A 9 -2.21 -38.39 -5.58
CA SER A 9 -1.57 -38.67 -4.29
C SER A 9 -0.04 -38.81 -4.36
N LYS A 10 0.51 -39.26 -5.50
CA LYS A 10 1.96 -39.43 -5.68
C LYS A 10 2.68 -38.16 -6.15
N LEU A 11 1.97 -37.21 -6.78
CA LEU A 11 2.55 -35.90 -7.13
C LEU A 11 2.61 -34.95 -5.92
N ALA A 12 1.69 -35.09 -4.96
CA ALA A 12 1.67 -34.30 -3.72
C ALA A 12 2.85 -34.59 -2.78
N MET A 13 3.53 -35.73 -2.94
CA MET A 13 4.59 -36.18 -2.03
C MET A 13 6.02 -35.76 -2.45
N ARG A 14 6.19 -35.07 -3.59
CA ARG A 14 7.49 -34.53 -4.07
C ARG A 14 7.64 -33.01 -4.02
N LEU A 15 6.66 -32.28 -3.47
CA LEU A 15 6.69 -30.82 -3.31
C LEU A 15 7.11 -30.35 -1.90
N PHE A 16 7.57 -31.25 -1.04
CA PHE A 16 8.06 -30.95 0.31
C PHE A 16 9.60 -30.92 0.36
N SER A 17 10.21 -29.92 -0.27
CA SER A 17 11.65 -29.66 -0.08
C SER A 17 12.04 -28.26 -0.58
N PHE A 18 11.63 -27.20 0.14
CA PHE A 18 12.17 -25.82 0.08
C PHE A 18 11.68 -25.00 1.31
N PRO A 19 12.31 -23.86 1.69
CA PRO A 19 12.60 -23.53 3.09
C PRO A 19 11.43 -22.88 3.83
N THR A 20 11.50 -22.96 5.16
CA THR A 20 10.45 -22.68 6.16
C THR A 20 9.99 -21.22 6.31
N SER A 21 10.46 -20.25 5.50
CA SER A 21 10.08 -18.83 5.64
C SER A 21 8.79 -18.42 4.93
N LEU A 22 8.23 -19.26 4.04
CA LEU A 22 6.98 -18.98 3.31
C LEU A 22 5.72 -19.61 3.92
N ARG A 23 5.85 -20.51 4.91
CA ARG A 23 4.69 -21.14 5.59
C ARG A 23 4.01 -20.22 6.60
N GLY A 24 4.72 -19.25 7.15
CA GLY A 24 4.19 -18.34 8.20
C GLY A 24 3.14 -17.35 7.69
N ARG A 25 3.26 -16.87 6.43
CA ARG A 25 2.30 -15.91 5.84
C ARG A 25 1.06 -16.56 5.23
N PHE A 26 1.17 -17.81 4.77
CA PHE A 26 0.05 -18.54 4.15
C PHE A 26 -1.02 -19.01 5.15
N TYR A 27 -0.63 -19.29 6.41
CA TYR A 27 -1.57 -19.72 7.45
C TYR A 27 -2.31 -18.57 8.17
N SER A 28 -1.83 -17.34 8.05
CA SER A 28 -2.43 -16.14 8.67
C SER A 28 -3.68 -15.62 7.94
N LEU A 29 -3.77 -15.83 6.62
CA LEU A 29 -4.91 -15.39 5.82
C LEU A 29 -6.12 -16.34 5.86
N ILE A 30 -5.93 -17.60 6.29
CA ILE A 30 -6.97 -18.65 6.21
C ILE A 30 -7.48 -19.07 7.61
N ARG A 31 -6.72 -18.87 8.69
CA ARG A 31 -7.23 -19.02 10.05
C ARG A 31 -7.35 -17.67 10.71
N GLY A 32 -8.60 -17.22 10.86
CA GLY A 32 -8.95 -16.18 11.81
C GLY A 32 -8.45 -16.59 13.20
N SER A 33 -7.29 -16.06 13.59
CA SER A 33 -6.94 -15.98 14.99
C SER A 33 -8.05 -15.16 15.65
N SER A 34 -8.60 -15.68 16.73
CA SER A 34 -9.66 -15.08 17.53
C SER A 34 -9.13 -13.78 18.16
N ARG A 35 -8.98 -12.73 17.36
CA ARG A 35 -8.67 -11.38 17.83
C ARG A 35 -10.00 -10.68 18.00
N SER A 36 -10.44 -10.63 19.25
CA SER A 36 -11.51 -9.77 19.75
C SER A 36 -11.46 -8.41 19.05
N ALA A 37 -12.61 -7.91 18.60
CA ALA A 37 -12.73 -6.57 18.06
C ALA A 37 -12.24 -5.54 19.08
N TRP A 38 -11.12 -4.88 18.80
CA TRP A 38 -10.63 -3.77 19.60
C TRP A 38 -11.14 -2.47 18.99
N PHE A 39 -12.16 -1.88 19.62
CA PHE A 39 -12.41 -0.46 19.49
C PHE A 39 -11.26 0.28 20.18
N VAL A 40 -10.45 1.03 19.43
CA VAL A 40 -9.48 1.95 20.03
C VAL A 40 -10.26 3.17 20.50
N VAL A 41 -10.59 3.17 21.80
CA VAL A 41 -11.21 4.30 22.50
C VAL A 41 -10.08 5.06 23.19
N SER A 42 -9.85 6.31 22.78
CA SER A 42 -9.05 7.24 23.57
C SER A 42 -9.74 7.49 24.91
N ARG A 43 -8.96 7.41 25.99
CA ARG A 43 -9.43 7.43 27.38
C ARG A 43 -10.28 8.67 27.68
N GLY A 44 -11.54 8.43 28.02
CA GLY A 44 -12.43 9.35 28.71
C GLY A 44 -13.41 8.52 29.53
N THR A 45 -13.35 8.64 30.84
CA THR A 45 -14.13 7.89 31.84
C THR A 45 -15.64 7.94 31.58
N SER A 46 -16.26 6.81 31.19
CA SER A 46 -17.58 6.37 31.68
C SER A 46 -17.93 4.98 31.11
N ARG A 47 -18.49 4.10 31.96
CA ARG A 47 -18.86 2.70 31.66
C ARG A 47 -19.94 2.64 30.58
N TYR A 48 -19.63 2.07 29.42
CA TYR A 48 -20.62 1.54 28.48
C TYR A 48 -20.29 0.09 28.13
N ARG A 49 -21.28 -0.80 28.30
CA ARG A 49 -21.16 -2.25 28.05
C ARG A 49 -20.88 -2.52 26.57
N HIS A 50 -19.75 -3.17 26.29
CA HIS A 50 -19.40 -3.70 24.98
C HIS A 50 -20.38 -4.80 24.56
N PHE A 51 -21.08 -4.63 23.44
CA PHE A 51 -21.78 -5.72 22.76
C PHE A 51 -20.80 -6.44 21.84
N THR A 52 -20.17 -7.50 22.33
CA THR A 52 -19.45 -8.48 21.50
C THR A 52 -20.44 -9.58 21.10
N ALA A 53 -21.11 -9.40 19.96
CA ALA A 53 -21.84 -10.50 19.34
C ALA A 53 -20.82 -11.40 18.61
N ASN A 54 -20.40 -12.49 19.27
CA ASN A 54 -19.72 -13.60 18.62
C ASN A 54 -20.68 -14.24 17.61
N CYS A 55 -20.60 -13.86 16.34
CA CYS A 55 -21.22 -14.59 15.24
C CYS A 55 -20.17 -15.48 14.55
N PRO A 56 -20.41 -16.79 14.42
CA PRO A 56 -19.48 -17.71 13.75
C PRO A 56 -19.34 -17.39 12.25
N VAL A 57 -18.17 -17.74 11.70
CA VAL A 57 -17.69 -17.48 10.32
C VAL A 57 -18.35 -18.42 9.30
N SER A 58 -19.61 -18.81 9.49
CA SER A 58 -20.34 -19.63 8.52
C SER A 58 -20.90 -18.75 7.39
N ASP A 59 -20.74 -19.21 6.16
CA ASP A 59 -21.10 -18.61 4.87
C ASP A 59 -22.30 -17.62 4.96
N ARG A 60 -22.01 -16.31 5.04
CA ARG A 60 -23.01 -15.22 5.15
C ARG A 60 -23.68 -14.88 3.80
N LYS A 61 -23.69 -15.81 2.84
CA LYS A 61 -24.39 -15.64 1.55
C LYS A 61 -25.86 -15.36 1.82
N GLY A 62 -26.34 -14.20 1.34
CA GLY A 62 -27.73 -13.77 1.50
C GLY A 62 -28.04 -12.91 2.73
N THR A 63 -27.06 -12.60 3.58
CA THR A 63 -27.27 -11.62 4.66
C THR A 63 -27.17 -10.19 4.12
N THR A 64 -27.97 -9.27 4.66
CA THR A 64 -27.86 -7.83 4.33
C THR A 64 -26.92 -7.17 5.33
N ILE A 65 -25.93 -6.44 4.83
CA ILE A 65 -24.88 -5.82 5.64
C ILE A 65 -24.94 -4.30 5.59
N CYS A 66 -24.45 -3.65 6.64
CA CYS A 66 -24.24 -2.22 6.68
C CYS A 66 -22.88 -1.83 7.28
N ALA A 67 -22.34 -0.69 6.85
CA ALA A 67 -21.20 -0.04 7.51
C ALA A 67 -21.15 1.45 7.19
N LEU A 68 -20.43 2.19 8.02
CA LEU A 68 -19.95 3.53 7.69
C LEU A 68 -18.94 3.40 6.53
N SER A 69 -19.21 4.06 5.40
CA SER A 69 -18.37 4.09 4.20
C SER A 69 -17.56 5.39 4.07
N SER A 70 -17.82 6.39 4.90
CA SER A 70 -16.98 7.59 5.04
C SER A 70 -15.89 7.39 6.10
N GLY A 71 -14.89 8.29 6.11
CA GLY A 71 -13.88 8.33 7.17
C GLY A 71 -14.48 8.44 8.57
N TYR A 72 -13.74 7.95 9.57
CA TYR A 72 -14.16 8.01 10.97
C TYR A 72 -13.92 9.40 11.57
N GLY A 73 -14.82 9.86 12.43
CA GLY A 73 -14.73 11.14 13.12
C GLY A 73 -15.99 11.98 12.99
N LYS A 74 -15.97 13.18 13.59
CA LYS A 74 -17.06 14.15 13.43
C LYS A 74 -16.94 14.79 12.06
N CYS A 75 -17.98 14.69 11.24
CA CYS A 75 -18.01 15.29 9.91
C CYS A 75 -19.41 15.85 9.57
N GLY A 76 -19.48 16.73 8.57
CA GLY A 76 -20.75 17.29 8.10
C GLY A 76 -21.67 16.24 7.49
N VAL A 77 -21.12 15.28 6.75
CA VAL A 77 -21.86 14.18 6.12
C VAL A 77 -21.11 12.86 6.33
N ALA A 78 -21.83 11.87 6.83
CA ALA A 78 -21.41 10.49 6.99
C ALA A 78 -22.28 9.59 6.10
N VAL A 79 -21.64 8.72 5.32
CA VAL A 79 -22.31 7.81 4.41
C VAL A 79 -22.39 6.44 5.06
N VAL A 80 -23.59 5.96 5.35
CA VAL A 80 -23.84 4.59 5.81
C VAL A 80 -24.40 3.79 4.64
N ARG A 81 -23.62 2.81 4.16
CA ARG A 81 -23.99 1.94 3.04
C ARG A 81 -24.59 0.65 3.55
N ILE A 82 -25.58 0.14 2.83
CA ILE A 82 -26.26 -1.13 3.05
C ILE A 82 -26.21 -1.94 1.75
N SER A 83 -25.90 -3.23 1.81
CA SER A 83 -25.90 -4.13 0.65
C SER A 83 -26.55 -5.47 0.98
N GLY A 84 -27.41 -5.96 0.08
CA GLY A 84 -28.12 -7.24 0.20
C GLY A 84 -29.62 -7.13 -0.08
N SER A 85 -30.30 -8.27 -0.01
CA SER A 85 -31.72 -8.41 -0.39
C SER A 85 -32.70 -7.55 0.43
N ARG A 86 -32.31 -7.10 1.63
CA ARG A 86 -33.16 -6.27 2.51
C ARG A 86 -32.85 -4.78 2.44
N SER A 87 -31.89 -4.35 1.63
CA SER A 87 -31.48 -2.93 1.54
C SER A 87 -32.68 -2.03 1.21
N LEU A 88 -33.48 -2.44 0.22
CA LEU A 88 -34.65 -1.68 -0.23
C LEU A 88 -35.78 -1.63 0.81
N ASP A 89 -36.03 -2.74 1.51
CA ASP A 89 -37.02 -2.80 2.59
C ASP A 89 -36.61 -1.89 3.76
N ALA A 90 -35.32 -1.92 4.13
CA ALA A 90 -34.80 -1.04 5.16
C ALA A 90 -34.99 0.44 4.81
N LEU A 91 -34.68 0.82 3.55
CA LEU A 91 -34.91 2.18 3.06
C LEU A 91 -36.37 2.60 3.18
N LYS A 92 -37.30 1.76 2.70
CA LYS A 92 -38.74 2.06 2.73
C LYS A 92 -39.27 2.21 4.15
N LYS A 93 -38.90 1.31 5.07
CA LYS A 93 -39.34 1.36 6.48
C LYS A 93 -38.84 2.59 7.22
N MET A 94 -37.58 2.97 7.01
CA MET A 94 -36.96 4.08 7.72
C MET A 94 -37.32 5.47 7.16
N THR A 95 -37.68 5.56 5.88
CA THR A 95 -37.97 6.86 5.22
C THR A 95 -39.45 7.05 4.84
N SER A 96 -40.26 5.98 4.89
CA SER A 96 -41.66 5.97 4.46
C SER A 96 -41.87 6.48 3.02
N ILE A 97 -40.88 6.24 2.15
CA ILE A 97 -40.93 6.63 0.73
C ILE A 97 -41.76 5.63 -0.09
N SER A 98 -42.70 6.13 -0.88
CA SER A 98 -43.56 5.30 -1.75
C SER A 98 -43.01 5.12 -3.15
N LYS A 99 -42.48 6.19 -3.76
CA LYS A 99 -41.88 6.18 -5.11
C LYS A 99 -40.37 6.38 -5.01
N LEU A 100 -39.62 5.35 -5.39
CA LEU A 100 -38.15 5.33 -5.43
C LEU A 100 -37.70 5.27 -6.87
N GLU A 101 -36.83 6.20 -7.26
CA GLU A 101 -36.15 6.17 -8.55
C GLU A 101 -34.70 5.73 -8.32
N PRO A 102 -34.18 4.75 -9.09
CA PRO A 102 -32.79 4.32 -9.02
C PRO A 102 -31.84 5.52 -9.15
N ARG A 103 -30.80 5.55 -8.31
CA ARG A 103 -29.69 6.53 -8.36
C ARG A 103 -30.10 8.00 -8.25
N ARG A 104 -31.30 8.27 -7.72
CA ARG A 104 -31.76 9.62 -7.40
C ARG A 104 -31.66 9.85 -5.89
N ALA A 105 -31.13 11.00 -5.50
CA ALA A 105 -31.07 11.41 -4.10
C ALA A 105 -32.43 11.93 -3.63
N PHE A 106 -32.87 11.45 -2.47
CA PHE A 106 -34.10 11.91 -1.82
C PHE A 106 -33.80 12.44 -0.42
N LEU A 107 -34.17 13.69 -0.15
CA LEU A 107 -34.13 14.27 1.19
C LEU A 107 -35.31 13.74 2.02
N ARG A 108 -35.02 13.06 3.14
CA ARG A 108 -36.04 12.45 3.99
C ARG A 108 -35.66 12.54 5.46
N LYS A 109 -36.70 12.61 6.31
CA LYS A 109 -36.55 12.33 7.75
C LYS A 109 -36.38 10.81 7.90
N ILE A 110 -35.18 10.41 8.31
CA ILE A 110 -34.83 9.02 8.61
C ILE A 110 -35.30 8.72 10.02
N ARG A 111 -36.10 7.67 10.16
CA ARG A 111 -36.79 7.33 11.40
C ARG A 111 -36.44 5.93 11.87
N ASP A 112 -36.51 5.75 13.17
CA ASP A 112 -36.49 4.45 13.80
C ASP A 112 -37.72 3.64 13.32
N PRO A 113 -37.55 2.41 12.81
CA PRO A 113 -38.65 1.64 12.23
C PRO A 113 -39.69 1.22 13.27
N GLU A 114 -39.32 1.11 14.56
CA GLU A 114 -40.23 0.73 15.64
C GLU A 114 -40.82 1.95 16.34
N THR A 115 -39.97 2.85 16.83
CA THR A 115 -40.43 3.99 17.66
C THR A 115 -40.94 5.16 16.82
N ARG A 116 -40.65 5.19 15.51
CA ARG A 116 -40.95 6.29 14.57
C ARG A 116 -40.29 7.63 14.93
N GLU A 117 -39.41 7.62 15.93
CA GLU A 117 -38.54 8.73 16.32
C GLU A 117 -37.65 9.16 15.15
N VAL A 118 -37.47 10.46 14.95
CA VAL A 118 -36.56 10.99 13.92
C VAL A 118 -35.13 10.80 14.41
N ILE A 119 -34.35 10.03 13.64
CA ILE A 119 -32.93 9.84 13.88
C ILE A 119 -32.15 11.02 13.30
N ASP A 120 -32.46 11.38 12.05
CA ASP A 120 -31.83 12.51 11.35
C ASP A 120 -32.67 12.95 10.14
N ASN A 121 -32.34 14.10 9.56
CA ASN A 121 -32.82 14.54 8.26
C ASN A 121 -31.66 14.52 7.26
N GLY A 122 -31.69 13.57 6.32
CA GLY A 122 -30.57 13.28 5.43
C GLY A 122 -30.98 12.86 4.03
N LEU A 123 -30.00 12.64 3.16
CA LEU A 123 -30.23 12.10 1.83
C LEU A 123 -30.25 10.57 1.88
N CYS A 124 -31.04 9.97 1.01
CA CYS A 124 -31.01 8.53 0.79
C CYS A 124 -30.97 8.22 -0.71
N LEU A 125 -30.21 7.19 -1.07
CA LEU A 125 -30.02 6.72 -2.43
C LEU A 125 -30.25 5.22 -2.49
N TRP A 126 -30.77 4.77 -3.63
CA TRP A 126 -30.95 3.36 -3.94
C TRP A 126 -30.26 3.00 -5.24
N PHE A 127 -29.46 1.94 -5.20
CA PHE A 127 -28.72 1.37 -6.30
C PHE A 127 -29.22 -0.06 -6.52
N PRO A 128 -30.11 -0.30 -7.50
CA PRO A 128 -30.57 -1.65 -7.81
C PRO A 128 -29.43 -2.52 -8.33
N GLY A 129 -29.39 -3.78 -7.88
CA GLY A 129 -28.55 -4.81 -8.49
C GLY A 129 -29.01 -5.10 -9.94
N PRO A 130 -28.11 -5.49 -10.86
CA PRO A 130 -26.67 -5.74 -10.69
C PRO A 130 -25.80 -4.49 -10.82
N HIS A 131 -26.41 -3.30 -10.92
CA HIS A 131 -25.69 -2.06 -11.24
C HIS A 131 -25.36 -1.21 -10.00
N SER A 132 -24.87 -1.89 -8.96
CA SER A 132 -24.33 -1.34 -7.73
C SER A 132 -22.84 -1.73 -7.57
N PHE A 133 -22.17 -1.22 -6.53
CA PHE A 133 -20.78 -1.56 -6.22
C PHE A 133 -20.59 -3.06 -5.94
N THR A 134 -21.46 -3.64 -5.11
CA THR A 134 -21.38 -5.08 -4.74
C THR A 134 -22.02 -5.98 -5.78
N GLY A 135 -22.82 -5.47 -6.70
CA GLY A 135 -23.68 -6.26 -7.60
C GLY A 135 -25.01 -6.68 -6.97
N GLU A 136 -25.22 -6.42 -5.68
CA GLU A 136 -26.49 -6.64 -4.98
C GLU A 136 -27.31 -5.34 -4.91
N ASP A 137 -28.57 -5.42 -4.46
CA ASP A 137 -29.30 -4.21 -4.08
C ASP A 137 -28.57 -3.46 -2.95
N SER A 138 -28.27 -2.19 -3.21
CA SER A 138 -27.52 -1.33 -2.29
C SER A 138 -28.28 -0.04 -1.99
N VAL A 139 -28.17 0.44 -0.76
CA VAL A 139 -28.76 1.69 -0.30
C VAL A 139 -27.70 2.50 0.44
N GLU A 140 -27.75 3.82 0.31
CA GLU A 140 -26.90 4.71 1.08
C GLU A 140 -27.75 5.72 1.85
N PHE A 141 -27.44 5.90 3.12
CA PHE A 141 -27.92 6.99 3.96
C PHE A 141 -26.81 8.01 4.15
N HIS A 142 -27.04 9.24 3.76
CA HIS A 142 -26.13 10.36 3.97
C HIS A 142 -26.70 11.19 5.13
N VAL A 143 -26.16 10.95 6.31
CA VAL A 143 -26.59 11.55 7.59
C VAL A 143 -25.51 12.47 8.13
N HIS A 144 -25.82 13.30 9.13
CA HIS A 144 -24.81 14.06 9.84
C HIS A 144 -23.84 13.12 10.60
N GLY A 145 -22.54 13.43 10.57
CA GLY A 145 -21.48 12.61 11.16
C GLY A 145 -21.37 12.68 12.69
N GLY A 146 -22.49 12.81 13.39
CA GLY A 146 -22.54 12.74 14.85
C GLY A 146 -22.48 11.30 15.33
N SER A 147 -21.63 11.00 16.32
CA SER A 147 -21.51 9.64 16.88
C SER A 147 -22.83 9.09 17.42
N ALA A 148 -23.65 9.95 18.03
CA ALA A 148 -24.99 9.60 18.51
C ALA A 148 -25.94 9.22 17.36
N ILE A 149 -25.92 9.97 16.26
CA ILE A 149 -26.74 9.72 15.06
C ILE A 149 -26.35 8.38 14.43
N LEU A 150 -25.04 8.17 14.21
CA LEU A 150 -24.53 6.91 13.66
C LEU A 150 -24.87 5.71 14.55
N THR A 151 -24.72 5.85 15.87
CA THR A 151 -25.06 4.77 16.82
C THR A 151 -26.55 4.42 16.76
N LYS A 152 -27.42 5.44 16.78
CA LYS A 152 -28.88 5.24 16.69
C LYS A 152 -29.29 4.64 15.34
N LEU A 153 -28.70 5.10 14.24
CA LEU A 153 -28.93 4.57 12.89
C LEU A 153 -28.53 3.09 12.80
N MET A 154 -27.33 2.73 13.27
CA MET A 154 -26.87 1.34 13.26
C MET A 154 -27.75 0.43 14.14
N GLN A 155 -28.23 0.91 15.28
CA GLN A 155 -29.19 0.17 16.11
C GLN A 155 -30.53 -0.04 15.39
N ALA A 156 -31.07 0.99 14.75
CA ALA A 156 -32.31 0.89 13.97
C ALA A 156 -32.18 -0.10 12.81
N LEU A 157 -31.04 -0.11 12.12
CA LEU A 157 -30.73 -1.07 11.06
C LEU A 157 -30.63 -2.51 11.59
N SER A 158 -30.02 -2.72 12.76
CA SER A 158 -29.92 -4.03 13.39
C SER A 158 -31.29 -4.67 13.65
N ARG A 159 -32.31 -3.88 13.98
CA ARG A 159 -33.70 -4.36 14.18
C ARG A 159 -34.36 -4.85 12.89
N LEU A 160 -33.90 -4.35 11.74
CA LEU A 160 -34.34 -4.80 10.42
C LEU A 160 -33.56 -6.02 9.91
N GLN A 161 -32.78 -6.66 10.78
CA GLN A 161 -31.88 -7.78 10.44
C GLN A 161 -30.83 -7.37 9.40
N VAL A 162 -30.38 -6.12 9.46
CA VAL A 162 -29.20 -5.63 8.73
C VAL A 162 -28.01 -5.73 9.67
N HIS A 163 -26.98 -6.46 9.28
CA HIS A 163 -25.85 -6.78 10.14
C HIS A 163 -24.64 -5.89 9.87
N PRO A 164 -23.77 -5.62 10.86
CA PRO A 164 -22.51 -4.93 10.59
C PRO A 164 -21.63 -5.76 9.64
N ALA A 165 -21.08 -5.09 8.63
CA ALA A 165 -20.15 -5.67 7.67
C ALA A 165 -18.80 -5.99 8.33
N GLN A 166 -18.15 -7.06 7.87
CA GLN A 166 -16.74 -7.34 8.19
C GLN A 166 -15.81 -6.41 7.39
N PRO A 167 -14.54 -6.24 7.83
CA PRO A 167 -13.52 -5.55 7.03
C PRO A 167 -13.45 -6.12 5.61
N GLY A 168 -13.53 -5.24 4.61
CA GLY A 168 -13.50 -5.61 3.19
C GLY A 168 -14.72 -6.40 2.69
N GLU A 169 -15.79 -6.59 3.46
CA GLU A 169 -16.91 -7.46 3.05
C GLU A 169 -17.65 -6.94 1.81
N PHE A 170 -17.83 -5.62 1.66
CA PHE A 170 -18.43 -5.04 0.45
C PHE A 170 -17.60 -5.36 -0.80
N THR A 171 -16.29 -5.14 -0.72
CA THR A 171 -15.36 -5.42 -1.83
C THR A 171 -15.28 -6.91 -2.12
N ARG A 172 -15.29 -7.77 -1.10
CA ARG A 172 -15.37 -9.23 -1.25
C ARG A 172 -16.64 -9.68 -1.97
N ARG A 173 -17.79 -9.06 -1.69
CA ARG A 173 -19.04 -9.33 -2.40
C ARG A 173 -19.00 -8.85 -3.84
N ALA A 174 -18.41 -7.67 -4.10
CA ALA A 174 -18.17 -7.18 -5.45
C ALA A 174 -17.33 -8.17 -6.27
N PHE A 175 -16.27 -8.72 -5.67
CA PHE A 175 -15.45 -9.77 -6.27
C PHE A 175 -16.27 -11.04 -6.61
N TYR A 176 -17.02 -11.59 -5.65
CA TYR A 176 -17.84 -12.78 -5.90
C TYR A 176 -18.96 -12.57 -6.93
N ASN A 177 -19.45 -11.34 -7.08
CA ASN A 177 -20.46 -10.97 -8.07
C ASN A 177 -19.84 -10.51 -9.41
N ASN A 178 -18.56 -10.80 -9.66
CA ASN A 178 -17.81 -10.46 -10.87
C ASN A 178 -17.85 -8.96 -11.21
N LYS A 179 -18.00 -8.09 -10.21
CA LYS A 179 -17.95 -6.63 -10.36
C LYS A 179 -16.51 -6.13 -10.41
N LEU A 180 -15.63 -6.82 -9.69
CA LEU A 180 -14.19 -6.55 -9.60
C LEU A 180 -13.44 -7.88 -9.69
N ASP A 181 -12.25 -7.90 -10.30
CA ASP A 181 -11.28 -8.98 -10.13
C ASP A 181 -10.28 -8.68 -9.00
N LEU A 182 -9.39 -9.63 -8.71
CA LEU A 182 -8.47 -9.50 -7.57
C LEU A 182 -7.47 -8.35 -7.74
N THR A 183 -7.00 -8.10 -8.97
CA THR A 183 -6.07 -6.99 -9.26
C THR A 183 -6.77 -5.63 -9.11
N GLU A 184 -8.04 -5.54 -9.51
CA GLU A 184 -8.86 -4.34 -9.32
C GLU A 184 -9.17 -4.10 -7.83
N VAL A 185 -9.37 -5.18 -7.06
CA VAL A 185 -9.55 -5.11 -5.59
C VAL A 185 -8.29 -4.61 -4.90
N GLU A 186 -7.11 -5.11 -5.28
CA GLU A 186 -5.82 -4.65 -4.76
C GLU A 186 -5.58 -3.19 -5.14
N GLY A 187 -5.80 -2.80 -6.39
CA GLY A 187 -5.69 -1.41 -6.84
C GLY A 187 -6.65 -0.46 -6.11
N LEU A 188 -7.86 -0.90 -5.78
CA LEU A 188 -8.80 -0.12 -4.96
C LEU A 188 -8.29 0.09 -3.54
N ALA A 189 -7.70 -0.94 -2.92
CA ALA A 189 -7.09 -0.81 -1.59
C ALA A 189 -5.93 0.20 -1.63
N ASP A 190 -5.04 0.06 -2.62
CA ASP A 190 -3.91 0.96 -2.81
C ASP A 190 -4.35 2.40 -3.09
N LEU A 191 -5.48 2.60 -3.78
CA LEU A 191 -6.02 3.94 -4.06
C LEU A 191 -6.54 4.63 -2.79
N ILE A 192 -7.09 3.85 -1.84
CA ILE A 192 -7.56 4.36 -0.55
C ILE A 192 -6.37 4.68 0.37
N GLU A 193 -5.30 3.88 0.30
CA GLU A 193 -4.09 4.03 1.12
C GLU A 193 -3.08 5.03 0.53
N ALA A 194 -3.21 5.43 -0.73
CA ALA A 194 -2.27 6.34 -1.39
C ALA A 194 -2.12 7.68 -0.66
N GLU A 195 -0.91 8.00 -0.23
CA GLU A 195 -0.53 9.26 0.42
C GLU A 195 0.14 10.24 -0.56
N THR A 196 0.68 9.73 -1.67
CA THR A 196 1.35 10.54 -2.69
C THR A 196 0.70 10.45 -4.06
N GLU A 197 1.02 11.42 -4.92
CA GLU A 197 0.44 11.49 -6.26
C GLU A 197 0.83 10.26 -7.10
N CYS A 198 2.11 9.85 -7.06
CA CYS A 198 2.56 8.71 -7.84
C CYS A 198 1.90 7.40 -7.37
N GLN A 199 1.67 7.21 -6.06
CA GLN A 199 0.88 6.09 -5.54
C GLN A 199 -0.55 6.12 -6.10
N ARG A 200 -1.20 7.29 -6.05
CA ARG A 200 -2.56 7.47 -6.58
C ARG A 200 -2.66 7.12 -8.07
N LYS A 201 -1.70 7.58 -8.90
CA LYS A 201 -1.66 7.25 -10.33
C LYS A 201 -1.49 5.75 -10.57
N GLN A 202 -0.54 5.11 -9.88
CA GLN A 202 -0.30 3.68 -10.01
C GLN A 202 -1.55 2.87 -9.60
N ALA A 203 -2.15 3.20 -8.46
CA ALA A 203 -3.33 2.51 -7.94
C ALA A 203 -4.53 2.66 -8.89
N LEU A 204 -4.72 3.85 -9.50
CA LEU A 204 -5.77 4.08 -10.49
C LEU A 204 -5.58 3.19 -11.74
N LEU A 205 -4.35 3.11 -12.26
CA LEU A 205 -4.03 2.25 -13.40
C LEU A 205 -4.31 0.76 -13.14
N GLN A 206 -4.05 0.30 -11.91
CA GLN A 206 -4.36 -1.06 -11.49
C GLN A 206 -5.87 -1.29 -11.31
N ALA A 207 -6.56 -0.34 -10.66
CA ALA A 207 -8.01 -0.37 -10.48
C ALA A 207 -8.79 -0.31 -11.81
N ASP A 208 -8.22 0.32 -12.84
CA ASP A 208 -8.76 0.37 -14.21
C ASP A 208 -8.55 -0.95 -15.00
N GLY A 209 -7.93 -1.95 -14.39
CA GLY A 209 -7.81 -3.30 -14.95
C GLY A 209 -6.71 -3.45 -16.01
N ILE A 210 -5.65 -2.62 -15.98
CA ILE A 210 -4.52 -2.77 -16.91
C ILE A 210 -3.83 -4.13 -16.71
N LEU A 211 -3.57 -4.52 -15.46
CA LEU A 211 -3.01 -5.84 -15.14
C LEU A 211 -3.95 -6.98 -15.55
N ARG A 212 -5.26 -6.80 -15.35
CA ARG A 212 -6.28 -7.75 -15.81
C ARG A 212 -6.17 -8.01 -17.31
N LYS A 213 -6.02 -6.96 -18.13
CA LYS A 213 -5.89 -7.10 -19.60
C LYS A 213 -4.63 -7.91 -19.97
N LEU A 214 -3.50 -7.61 -19.33
CA LEU A 214 -2.24 -8.32 -19.52
C LEU A 214 -2.35 -9.80 -19.12
N TYR A 215 -2.89 -10.09 -17.94
CA TYR A 215 -3.02 -11.47 -17.47
C TYR A 215 -4.03 -12.27 -18.28
N ASN A 216 -5.07 -11.62 -18.80
CA ASN A 216 -6.01 -12.29 -19.70
C ASN A 216 -5.39 -12.63 -21.06
N SER A 217 -4.48 -11.80 -21.61
CA SER A 217 -3.77 -12.17 -22.84
C SER A 217 -2.87 -13.38 -22.63
N TRP A 218 -2.14 -13.43 -21.51
CA TRP A 218 -1.34 -14.60 -21.14
C TRP A 218 -2.19 -15.85 -20.89
N ARG A 219 -3.30 -15.70 -20.16
CA ARG A 219 -4.25 -16.80 -19.94
C ARG A 219 -4.81 -17.34 -21.25
N LYS A 220 -5.07 -16.47 -22.23
CA LYS A 220 -5.54 -16.89 -23.56
C LYS A 220 -4.49 -17.75 -24.26
N VAL A 221 -3.24 -17.32 -24.31
CA VAL A 221 -2.13 -18.11 -24.88
C VAL A 221 -2.00 -19.48 -24.21
N LEU A 222 -2.07 -19.53 -22.87
CA LEU A 222 -2.01 -20.79 -22.13
C LEU A 222 -3.20 -21.69 -22.45
N SER A 223 -4.41 -21.14 -22.51
CA SER A 223 -5.63 -21.91 -22.79
C SER A 223 -5.64 -22.49 -24.19
N GLU A 224 -5.21 -21.69 -25.18
CA GLU A 224 -5.07 -22.13 -26.57
C GLU A 224 -3.99 -23.21 -26.70
N SER A 225 -2.83 -23.02 -26.04
CA SER A 225 -1.74 -24.01 -26.07
C SER A 225 -2.15 -25.35 -25.45
N VAL A 226 -2.88 -25.31 -24.32
CA VAL A 226 -3.40 -26.53 -23.68
C VAL A 226 -4.39 -27.24 -24.60
N ALA A 227 -5.34 -26.50 -25.20
CA ALA A 227 -6.31 -27.08 -26.13
C ALA A 227 -5.63 -27.71 -27.35
N SER A 228 -4.60 -27.07 -27.91
CA SER A 228 -3.82 -27.60 -29.05
C SER A 228 -3.09 -28.91 -28.70
N ILE A 229 -2.46 -28.99 -27.52
CA ILE A 229 -1.73 -30.18 -27.09
C ILE A 229 -2.71 -31.31 -26.74
N GLU A 230 -3.81 -31.00 -26.07
CA GLU A 230 -4.86 -31.98 -25.73
C GLU A 230 -5.47 -32.58 -27.00
N ALA A 231 -5.80 -31.76 -27.99
CA ALA A 231 -6.27 -32.24 -29.30
C ALA A 231 -5.25 -33.16 -30.00
N TYR A 232 -3.96 -32.82 -29.97
CA TYR A 232 -2.92 -33.68 -30.56
C TYR A 232 -2.79 -35.03 -29.84
N ILE A 233 -2.92 -35.05 -28.51
CA ILE A 233 -2.88 -36.29 -27.72
C ILE A 233 -4.10 -37.17 -28.02
N ASP A 234 -5.28 -36.59 -28.11
CA ASP A 234 -6.53 -37.33 -28.26
C ASP A 234 -6.77 -37.83 -29.70
N PHE A 235 -6.30 -37.10 -30.72
CA PHE A 235 -6.65 -37.35 -32.13
C PHE A 235 -5.44 -37.46 -33.08
N GLY A 236 -4.20 -37.46 -32.56
CA GLY A 236 -2.98 -37.41 -33.36
C GLY A 236 -2.76 -38.59 -34.32
N GLU A 237 -3.32 -39.77 -34.04
CA GLU A 237 -3.22 -40.95 -34.91
C GLU A 237 -4.41 -41.09 -35.88
N GLU A 238 -5.57 -40.51 -35.56
CA GLU A 238 -6.83 -40.74 -36.30
C GLU A 238 -7.15 -39.61 -37.30
N ASP A 239 -6.78 -38.36 -37.02
CA ASP A 239 -7.28 -37.18 -37.76
C ASP A 239 -6.22 -36.39 -38.56
N ASN A 240 -5.03 -36.94 -38.83
CA ASN A 240 -3.94 -36.25 -39.56
C ASN A 240 -3.63 -34.84 -38.99
N ILE A 241 -3.61 -34.69 -37.66
CA ILE A 241 -3.23 -33.41 -37.05
C ILE A 241 -1.78 -33.10 -37.43
N GLU A 242 -1.58 -32.00 -38.16
CA GLU A 242 -0.25 -31.55 -38.59
C GLU A 242 0.66 -31.37 -37.38
N ASN A 243 1.89 -31.90 -37.46
CA ASN A 243 2.92 -31.76 -36.41
C ASN A 243 3.22 -30.28 -36.06
N ASP A 244 2.83 -29.36 -36.93
CA ASP A 244 2.95 -27.92 -36.76
C ASP A 244 2.14 -27.39 -35.57
N VAL A 245 1.04 -28.06 -35.17
CA VAL A 245 0.21 -27.65 -34.02
C VAL A 245 1.03 -27.60 -32.72
N VAL A 246 1.84 -28.64 -32.48
CA VAL A 246 2.70 -28.72 -31.29
C VAL A 246 3.85 -27.71 -31.38
N GLN A 247 4.43 -27.54 -32.58
CA GLN A 247 5.50 -26.56 -32.79
C GLN A 247 5.02 -25.12 -32.57
N ASN A 248 3.82 -24.79 -33.05
CA ASN A 248 3.19 -23.48 -32.86
C ASN A 248 2.91 -23.19 -31.39
N ALA A 249 2.34 -24.15 -30.65
CA ALA A 249 2.14 -24.04 -29.21
C ALA A 249 3.47 -23.83 -28.47
N HIS A 250 4.52 -24.58 -28.83
CA HIS A 250 5.86 -24.42 -28.24
C HIS A 250 6.45 -23.04 -28.50
N HIS A 251 6.28 -22.48 -29.71
CA HIS A 251 6.74 -21.13 -30.02
C HIS A 251 6.00 -20.06 -29.20
N ALA A 252 4.67 -20.17 -29.11
CA ALA A 252 3.83 -19.26 -28.34
C ALA A 252 4.19 -19.28 -26.84
N LEU A 253 4.41 -20.46 -26.26
CA LEU A 253 4.84 -20.59 -24.87
C LEU A 253 6.24 -20.00 -24.64
N ARG A 254 7.19 -20.17 -25.56
CA ARG A 254 8.52 -19.53 -25.46
C ARG A 254 8.46 -18.01 -25.55
N GLN A 255 7.52 -17.46 -26.31
CA GLN A 255 7.29 -16.02 -26.33
C GLN A 255 6.69 -15.56 -24.99
N LEU A 256 5.65 -16.24 -24.51
CA LEU A 256 5.02 -15.95 -23.22
C LEU A 256 6.03 -15.99 -22.05
N MET A 257 6.91 -17.00 -22.03
CA MET A 257 7.98 -17.08 -21.02
C MET A 257 8.87 -15.83 -21.02
N ARG A 258 9.28 -15.35 -22.20
CA ARG A 258 10.09 -14.13 -22.33
C ARG A 258 9.34 -12.88 -21.85
N GLU A 259 8.04 -12.80 -22.14
CA GLU A 259 7.19 -11.71 -21.66
C GLU A 259 7.05 -11.73 -20.12
N LEU A 260 6.84 -12.91 -19.53
CA LEU A 260 6.77 -13.10 -18.09
C LEU A 260 8.11 -12.76 -17.40
N GLU A 261 9.23 -13.24 -17.94
CA GLU A 261 10.58 -12.92 -17.44
C GLU A 261 10.83 -11.40 -17.48
N LYS A 262 10.46 -10.75 -18.58
CA LYS A 262 10.56 -9.28 -18.69
C LYS A 262 9.68 -8.56 -17.68
N HIS A 263 8.47 -9.07 -17.42
CA HIS A 263 7.56 -8.50 -16.43
C HIS A 263 8.08 -8.67 -14.99
N LEU A 264 8.66 -9.82 -14.67
CA LEU A 264 9.26 -10.10 -13.35
C LEU A 264 10.59 -9.36 -13.13
N ALA A 265 11.30 -9.00 -14.21
CA ALA A 265 12.56 -8.26 -14.15
C ALA A 265 12.37 -6.74 -13.91
N ASP A 266 11.19 -6.29 -13.50
CA ASP A 266 10.87 -4.87 -13.27
C ASP A 266 11.61 -4.24 -12.07
N GLY A 267 12.38 -5.02 -11.32
CA GLY A 267 13.18 -4.54 -10.20
C GLY A 267 12.38 -4.17 -8.95
N ARG A 268 11.17 -4.74 -8.78
CA ARG A 268 10.25 -4.45 -7.67
C ARG A 268 9.75 -3.01 -7.66
N ARG A 269 9.76 -2.32 -8.81
CA ARG A 269 9.36 -0.90 -8.90
C ARG A 269 7.96 -0.65 -8.37
N GLY A 270 7.01 -1.51 -8.76
CA GLY A 270 5.62 -1.41 -8.31
C GLY A 270 5.49 -1.59 -6.79
N GLU A 271 6.30 -2.46 -6.19
CA GLU A 271 6.33 -2.69 -4.74
C GLU A 271 6.95 -1.48 -4.01
N ILE A 272 8.05 -0.93 -4.52
CA ILE A 272 8.72 0.24 -3.91
C ILE A 272 7.83 1.48 -4.02
N LEU A 273 7.11 1.69 -5.13
CA LEU A 273 6.19 2.82 -5.26
C LEU A 273 4.96 2.65 -4.38
N ARG A 274 4.43 1.43 -4.26
CA ARG A 274 3.30 1.13 -3.38
C ARG A 274 3.66 1.32 -1.90
N ASN A 275 4.76 0.73 -1.45
CA ASN A 275 5.14 0.71 -0.04
C ASN A 275 5.94 1.94 0.41
N GLY A 276 6.57 2.67 -0.52
CA GLY A 276 7.50 3.75 -0.23
C GLY A 276 8.97 3.36 -0.39
N VAL A 277 9.80 4.30 -0.84
CA VAL A 277 11.26 4.14 -0.91
C VAL A 277 11.81 4.09 0.50
N ARG A 278 12.31 2.92 0.93
CA ARG A 278 12.99 2.79 2.21
C ARG A 278 14.32 3.52 2.14
N THR A 279 14.38 4.66 2.82
CA THR A 279 15.51 5.57 2.81
C THR A 279 16.16 5.58 4.18
N VAL A 280 17.48 5.39 4.21
CA VAL A 280 18.28 5.46 5.44
C VAL A 280 19.21 6.66 5.35
N ILE A 281 19.25 7.47 6.41
CA ILE A 281 20.18 8.59 6.55
C ILE A 281 21.37 8.12 7.40
N ILE A 282 22.58 8.23 6.85
CA ILE A 282 23.82 7.81 7.49
C ILE A 282 24.81 8.97 7.53
N GLY A 283 25.56 9.10 8.61
CA GLY A 283 26.63 10.08 8.75
C GLY A 283 27.15 10.10 10.18
N GLU A 284 28.32 10.70 10.37
CA GLU A 284 28.95 10.96 11.67
C GLU A 284 28.00 11.67 12.65
N PRO A 285 28.25 11.60 13.96
CA PRO A 285 27.59 12.45 14.94
C PRO A 285 27.68 13.94 14.54
N ASN A 286 26.63 14.70 14.86
CA ASN A 286 26.60 16.17 14.68
C ASN A 286 26.75 16.70 13.23
N VAL A 287 26.59 15.86 12.20
CA VAL A 287 26.51 16.30 10.78
C VAL A 287 25.13 16.88 10.41
N GLY A 288 24.13 16.78 11.29
CA GLY A 288 22.80 17.35 11.10
C GLY A 288 21.73 16.40 10.56
N LYS A 289 21.86 15.08 10.83
CA LYS A 289 20.87 14.04 10.42
C LYS A 289 19.45 14.35 10.89
N SER A 290 19.28 14.59 12.19
CA SER A 290 17.97 14.88 12.78
C SER A 290 17.40 16.20 12.28
N SER A 291 18.25 17.20 12.03
CA SER A 291 17.83 18.47 11.42
C SER A 291 17.28 18.24 10.01
N LEU A 292 18.00 17.51 9.15
CA LEU A 292 17.53 17.18 7.80
C LEU A 292 16.19 16.44 7.83
N LEU A 293 16.09 15.41 8.67
CA LEU A 293 14.86 14.62 8.84
C LEU A 293 13.68 15.51 9.26
N ASN A 294 13.87 16.39 10.24
CA ASN A 294 12.84 17.34 10.64
C ASN A 294 12.41 18.26 9.49
N HIS A 295 13.34 18.80 8.70
CA HIS A 295 12.97 19.64 7.55
C HIS A 295 12.23 18.85 6.47
N LEU A 296 12.66 17.62 6.17
CA LEU A 296 12.00 16.77 5.18
C LEU A 296 10.59 16.40 5.62
N VAL A 297 10.36 16.11 6.90
CA VAL A 297 9.05 15.74 7.45
C VAL A 297 8.15 16.97 7.62
N GLN A 298 8.66 18.09 8.12
CA GLN A 298 7.87 19.31 8.37
C GLN A 298 7.40 19.99 7.07
N ARG A 299 8.24 20.03 6.02
CA ARG A 299 7.86 20.64 4.73
C ARG A 299 7.00 19.71 3.86
N ASN A 300 7.18 18.40 3.97
CA ASN A 300 6.51 17.41 3.12
C ASN A 300 5.45 16.58 3.86
N ALA A 301 4.90 17.10 4.96
CA ALA A 301 3.97 16.40 5.84
C ALA A 301 2.73 15.88 5.06
N ALA A 302 2.85 14.68 4.50
CA ALA A 302 1.77 13.72 4.47
C ALA A 302 1.55 13.29 5.93
N ILE A 303 0.28 13.12 6.29
CA ILE A 303 -0.22 12.89 7.64
C ILE A 303 0.70 11.92 8.40
N VAL A 304 1.40 12.40 9.44
CA VAL A 304 2.08 11.52 10.40
C VAL A 304 0.99 10.70 11.08
N THR A 305 0.76 9.48 10.60
CA THR A 305 -0.12 8.55 11.29
C THR A 305 0.74 7.80 12.31
N PRO A 306 0.56 8.04 13.62
CA PRO A 306 1.07 7.10 14.60
C PRO A 306 0.23 5.84 14.44
N ILE A 307 0.72 4.86 13.69
CA ILE A 307 0.13 3.52 13.71
C ILE A 307 0.47 2.94 15.09
N ALA A 308 -0.40 3.20 16.05
CA ALA A 308 -0.33 2.64 17.39
C ALA A 308 -0.55 1.12 17.27
N GLY A 309 0.54 0.35 17.19
CA GLY A 309 0.42 -1.10 17.03
C GLY A 309 1.72 -1.92 17.07
N THR A 310 2.89 -1.35 16.82
CA THR A 310 4.16 -2.10 16.94
C THR A 310 4.89 -1.70 18.22
N THR A 311 4.70 -2.50 19.25
CA THR A 311 5.53 -2.46 20.44
C THR A 311 7.00 -2.74 20.05
N ARG A 312 7.87 -1.75 20.24
CA ARG A 312 9.35 -1.81 20.41
C ARG A 312 10.29 -1.69 19.19
N ASP A 313 9.80 -1.50 17.97
CA ASP A 313 10.67 -1.40 16.78
C ASP A 313 10.52 -0.06 16.06
N VAL A 314 11.68 0.53 15.69
CA VAL A 314 11.96 1.63 14.75
C VAL A 314 10.76 2.52 14.36
N ILE A 315 10.82 3.80 14.75
CA ILE A 315 9.87 4.81 14.26
C ILE A 315 10.22 5.08 12.79
N GLU A 316 9.43 4.54 11.88
CA GLU A 316 9.49 4.87 10.45
C GLU A 316 8.63 6.11 10.19
N LEU A 317 9.19 7.11 9.53
CA LEU A 317 8.48 8.33 9.16
C LEU A 317 8.19 8.31 7.66
N THR A 318 6.92 8.54 7.30
CA THR A 318 6.51 8.72 5.91
C THR A 318 6.69 10.18 5.48
N ALA A 319 7.23 10.40 4.29
CA ALA A 319 7.37 11.71 3.67
C ALA A 319 6.98 11.66 2.18
N ASN A 320 6.37 12.73 1.68
CA ASN A 320 6.06 12.88 0.27
C ASN A 320 7.09 13.79 -0.42
N ILE A 321 8.11 13.21 -1.05
CA ILE A 321 9.15 13.98 -1.73
C ILE A 321 8.79 14.09 -3.21
N SER A 322 8.33 15.27 -3.64
CA SER A 322 7.98 15.58 -5.04
C SER A 322 6.99 14.60 -5.68
N GLY A 323 6.06 14.04 -4.90
CA GLY A 323 5.08 13.05 -5.36
C GLY A 323 5.47 11.60 -5.09
N TYR A 324 6.70 11.33 -4.62
CA TYR A 324 7.17 9.99 -4.28
C TYR A 324 7.02 9.69 -2.79
N PRO A 325 6.52 8.49 -2.43
CA PRO A 325 6.45 8.04 -1.05
C PRO A 325 7.85 7.64 -0.58
N VAL A 326 8.30 8.22 0.53
CA VAL A 326 9.61 7.94 1.13
C VAL A 326 9.41 7.51 2.56
N LEU A 327 9.92 6.33 2.91
CA LEU A 327 9.94 5.81 4.26
C LEU A 327 11.33 6.05 4.84
N ILE A 328 11.44 6.99 5.78
CA ILE A 328 12.69 7.30 6.45
C ILE A 328 12.74 6.49 7.74
N ALA A 329 13.61 5.48 7.77
CA ALA A 329 13.85 4.71 8.98
C ALA A 329 14.77 5.50 9.92
N ASP A 330 14.30 5.78 11.14
CA ASP A 330 15.09 6.51 12.12
C ASP A 330 16.26 5.66 12.65
N THR A 331 17.49 6.06 12.31
CA THR A 331 18.72 5.49 12.85
C THR A 331 19.25 6.27 14.06
N ALA A 332 18.60 7.37 14.44
CA ALA A 332 19.06 8.27 15.50
C ALA A 332 17.87 8.80 16.31
N GLY A 333 17.57 8.05 17.36
CA GLY A 333 16.54 8.29 18.37
C GLY A 333 15.96 9.70 18.39
N ILE A 334 14.67 9.77 18.17
CA ILE A 334 13.79 10.90 18.51
C ILE A 334 13.85 11.16 20.04
N THR A 335 14.93 11.75 20.53
CA THR A 335 14.99 12.49 21.80
C THR A 335 16.27 13.31 21.83
N GLU A 336 16.16 14.61 22.11
CA GLU A 336 17.29 15.55 22.26
C GLU A 336 18.17 15.25 23.49
N ASP A 337 17.85 14.22 24.28
CA ASP A 337 18.57 13.85 25.50
C ASP A 337 18.90 12.35 25.46
N ILE A 338 20.20 12.02 25.45
CA ILE A 338 20.89 10.87 26.09
C ILE A 338 22.20 10.62 25.33
N GLY A 339 23.33 10.82 26.03
CA GLY A 339 24.68 10.98 25.46
C GLY A 339 25.39 9.72 24.92
N ASP A 340 26.70 9.93 24.69
CA ASP A 340 27.75 9.19 23.96
C ASP A 340 27.71 7.64 23.87
N ILE A 341 26.91 6.93 24.68
CA ILE A 341 26.79 5.46 24.66
C ILE A 341 25.84 4.98 23.53
N VAL A 342 24.98 5.86 23.01
CA VAL A 342 23.99 5.54 21.96
C VAL A 342 24.59 5.57 20.54
N GLU A 343 25.76 6.17 20.35
CA GLU A 343 26.26 6.56 19.01
C GLU A 343 26.89 5.40 18.21
N ALA A 344 27.69 4.54 18.83
CA ALA A 344 28.28 3.38 18.15
C ALA A 344 27.21 2.34 17.76
N GLU A 345 26.20 2.18 18.62
CA GLU A 345 25.02 1.35 18.35
C GLU A 345 24.15 1.97 17.25
N GLY A 346 24.08 3.31 17.16
CA GLY A 346 23.43 4.04 16.08
C GLY A 346 24.06 3.77 14.70
N ILE A 347 25.39 3.74 14.60
CA ILE A 347 26.10 3.40 13.34
C ILE A 347 25.87 1.94 12.97
N ARG A 348 25.94 1.00 13.95
CA ARG A 348 25.66 -0.43 13.71
C ARG A 348 24.23 -0.65 13.22
N ARG A 349 23.25 0.02 13.84
CA ARG A 349 21.85 -0.03 13.43
C ARG A 349 21.66 0.59 12.06
N ALA A 350 22.24 1.76 11.79
CA ALA A 350 22.16 2.40 10.48
C ALA A 350 22.68 1.49 9.37
N ARG A 351 23.79 0.77 9.61
CA ARG A 351 24.33 -0.21 8.68
C ARG A 351 23.39 -1.39 8.43
N SER A 352 22.79 -1.95 9.48
CA SER A 352 21.82 -3.05 9.35
C SER A 352 20.55 -2.63 8.62
N HIS A 353 20.08 -1.40 8.81
CA HIS A 353 18.94 -0.85 8.07
C HIS A 353 19.30 -0.57 6.61
N ALA A 354 20.53 -0.09 6.35
CA ALA A 354 21.01 0.18 5.00
C ALA A 354 21.07 -1.07 4.12
N GLU A 355 21.24 -2.27 4.69
CA GLU A 355 21.21 -3.53 3.93
C GLU A 355 19.83 -3.81 3.32
N ASN A 356 18.77 -3.29 3.93
CA ASN A 356 17.39 -3.45 3.49
C ASN A 356 16.81 -2.16 2.89
N ALA A 357 17.64 -1.12 2.72
CA ALA A 357 17.23 0.16 2.17
C ALA A 357 17.19 0.11 0.65
N ASP A 358 16.17 0.77 0.08
CA ASP A 358 16.09 0.99 -1.36
C ASP A 358 16.93 2.21 -1.78
N PHE A 359 17.18 3.13 -0.84
CA PHE A 359 17.96 4.35 -1.06
C PHE A 359 18.76 4.76 0.19
N VAL A 360 19.97 5.30 0.00
CA VAL A 360 20.84 5.75 1.10
C VAL A 360 21.20 7.22 0.94
N VAL A 361 20.99 8.00 2.00
CA VAL A 361 21.42 9.40 2.10
C VAL A 361 22.66 9.44 2.99
N VAL A 362 23.81 9.81 2.42
CA VAL A 362 25.06 9.99 3.16
C VAL A 362 25.23 11.47 3.48
N MET A 363 25.19 11.83 4.75
CA MET A 363 25.40 13.19 5.22
C MET A 363 26.84 13.39 5.69
N ILE A 364 27.48 14.44 5.18
CA ILE A 364 28.82 14.88 5.60
C ILE A 364 28.78 16.31 6.13
N ASP A 365 29.79 16.67 6.92
CA ASP A 365 30.03 18.05 7.32
C ASP A 365 30.88 18.75 6.23
N ALA A 366 30.29 19.75 5.56
CA ALA A 366 30.93 20.43 4.44
C ALA A 366 32.22 21.17 4.87
N LEU A 367 32.24 21.75 6.08
CA LEU A 367 33.40 22.45 6.61
C LEU A 367 34.56 21.47 6.89
N LYS A 368 34.27 20.31 7.49
CA LYS A 368 35.29 19.26 7.69
C LYS A 368 35.85 18.76 6.36
N CYS A 369 34.99 18.55 5.36
CA CYS A 369 35.43 18.13 4.04
C CYS A 369 36.36 19.17 3.40
N ALA A 370 35.98 20.45 3.43
CA ALA A 370 36.76 21.54 2.84
C ALA A 370 38.12 21.75 3.53
N THR A 371 38.19 21.58 4.85
CA THR A 371 39.39 21.84 5.66
C THR A 371 40.32 20.62 5.79
N SER A 372 39.91 19.45 5.29
CA SER A 372 40.69 18.20 5.41
C SER A 372 42.01 18.19 4.64
N GLY A 373 42.18 19.08 3.65
CA GLY A 373 43.34 19.08 2.75
C GLY A 373 43.35 17.92 1.74
N LEU A 374 42.33 17.06 1.75
CA LEU A 374 42.15 15.95 0.81
C LEU A 374 41.31 16.38 -0.39
N THR A 375 41.41 15.64 -1.50
CA THR A 375 40.42 15.77 -2.58
C THR A 375 39.07 15.24 -2.11
N TYR A 376 37.96 15.75 -2.66
CA TYR A 376 36.62 15.26 -2.34
C TYR A 376 36.51 13.73 -2.46
N LYS A 377 37.09 13.14 -3.50
CA LYS A 377 37.03 11.69 -3.74
C LYS A 377 37.76 10.90 -2.65
N ASP A 378 38.89 11.40 -2.18
CA ASP A 378 39.67 10.72 -1.14
C ASP A 378 39.03 10.90 0.22
N TYR A 379 38.52 12.10 0.54
CA TYR A 379 37.75 12.36 1.76
C TYR A 379 36.53 11.45 1.85
N ILE A 380 35.72 11.36 0.79
CA ILE A 380 34.54 10.47 0.76
C ILE A 380 34.96 9.02 0.90
N ARG A 381 36.04 8.57 0.25
CA ARG A 381 36.51 7.19 0.38
C ARG A 381 36.88 6.87 1.83
N GLU A 382 37.63 7.74 2.50
CA GLU A 382 38.00 7.58 3.90
C GLU A 382 36.77 7.64 4.82
N TYR A 383 35.84 8.55 4.56
CA TYR A 383 34.60 8.72 5.33
C TYR A 383 33.67 7.50 5.22
N LEU A 384 33.49 6.97 4.01
CA LEU A 384 32.67 5.77 3.81
C LEU A 384 33.33 4.52 4.41
N SER A 385 34.67 4.50 4.45
CA SER A 385 35.44 3.43 5.11
C SER A 385 35.31 3.49 6.61
N SER A 386 35.40 4.68 7.22
CA SER A 386 35.25 4.88 8.67
C SER A 386 33.85 4.49 9.17
N LEU A 387 32.83 4.74 8.35
CA LEU A 387 31.45 4.31 8.61
C LEU A 387 31.19 2.82 8.29
N GLY A 388 32.13 2.14 7.62
CA GLY A 388 32.00 0.74 7.24
C GLY A 388 30.91 0.47 6.19
N ILE A 389 30.49 1.47 5.41
CA ILE A 389 29.40 1.37 4.43
C ILE A 389 29.90 1.34 2.98
N GLN A 390 31.21 1.42 2.75
CA GLN A 390 31.79 1.43 1.41
C GLN A 390 31.39 0.20 0.58
N GLU A 391 31.47 -1.01 1.14
CA GLU A 391 31.05 -2.24 0.47
C GLU A 391 29.55 -2.28 0.18
N LEU A 392 28.75 -1.69 1.08
CA LEU A 392 27.30 -1.64 0.94
C LEU A 392 26.92 -0.71 -0.23
N LEU A 393 27.50 0.48 -0.30
CA LEU A 393 27.25 1.41 -1.41
C LEU A 393 27.76 0.87 -2.75
N ALA A 394 28.88 0.13 -2.74
CA ALA A 394 29.36 -0.55 -3.94
C ALA A 394 28.38 -1.62 -4.46
N LYS A 395 27.66 -2.31 -3.55
CA LYS A 395 26.62 -3.30 -3.91
C LYS A 395 25.32 -2.66 -4.39
N ILE A 396 24.87 -1.59 -3.73
CA ILE A 396 23.60 -0.91 -4.05
C ILE A 396 23.72 -0.12 -5.37
N GLY A 397 24.91 0.40 -5.67
CA GLY A 397 25.20 1.14 -6.90
C GLY A 397 24.89 2.63 -6.80
N ARG A 398 25.53 3.42 -7.66
CA ARG A 398 25.48 4.90 -7.63
C ARG A 398 24.09 5.52 -7.80
N GLU A 399 23.16 4.82 -8.44
CA GLU A 399 21.81 5.34 -8.68
C GLU A 399 20.95 5.38 -7.41
N ARG A 400 21.36 4.67 -6.34
CA ARG A 400 20.57 4.44 -5.13
C ARG A 400 21.20 5.05 -3.87
N PHE A 401 22.11 6.00 -4.03
CA PHE A 401 22.55 6.83 -2.93
C PHE A 401 22.85 8.26 -3.37
N ILE A 402 22.83 9.17 -2.41
CA ILE A 402 23.20 10.57 -2.59
C ILE A 402 24.10 11.02 -1.45
N VAL A 403 25.07 11.88 -1.75
CA VAL A 403 25.90 12.53 -0.73
C VAL A 403 25.40 13.96 -0.53
N ILE A 404 25.13 14.32 0.73
CA ILE A 404 24.67 15.64 1.14
C ILE A 404 25.73 16.27 2.04
N ALA A 405 26.28 17.41 1.62
CA ALA A 405 27.23 18.19 2.39
C ALA A 405 26.50 19.30 3.16
N ASN A 406 26.32 19.11 4.46
CA ASN A 406 25.60 20.05 5.32
C ASN A 406 26.53 21.12 5.93
N LYS A 407 25.96 22.21 6.46
CA LYS A 407 26.65 23.39 7.04
C LYS A 407 27.30 24.30 6.00
N LYS A 408 26.70 24.42 4.81
CA LYS A 408 27.10 25.35 3.74
C LYS A 408 27.25 26.80 4.23
N ASP A 409 26.50 27.20 5.25
CA ASP A 409 26.56 28.52 5.87
C ASP A 409 27.91 28.85 6.54
N LEU A 410 28.72 27.84 6.86
CA LEU A 410 30.03 28.02 7.47
C LEU A 410 31.18 28.11 6.44
N LEU A 411 30.90 27.83 5.16
CA LEU A 411 31.91 27.84 4.10
C LEU A 411 32.15 29.24 3.54
N LYS A 412 33.41 29.53 3.21
CA LYS A 412 33.81 30.68 2.39
C LYS A 412 33.48 30.44 0.92
N GLU A 413 33.38 31.49 0.12
CA GLU A 413 33.03 31.40 -1.31
C GLU A 413 34.03 30.55 -2.13
N GLU A 414 35.31 30.54 -1.78
CA GLU A 414 36.33 29.70 -2.42
C GLU A 414 36.09 28.21 -2.13
N GLU A 415 35.76 27.88 -0.88
CA GLU A 415 35.49 26.52 -0.42
C GLU A 415 34.19 25.97 -1.03
N LYS A 416 33.17 26.83 -1.21
CA LYS A 416 31.94 26.48 -1.91
C LYS A 416 32.20 26.06 -3.36
N ARG A 417 33.02 26.81 -4.11
CA ARG A 417 33.36 26.48 -5.51
C ARG A 417 34.11 25.14 -5.64
N HIS A 418 34.92 24.78 -4.65
CA HIS A 418 35.61 23.49 -4.62
C HIS A 418 34.64 22.32 -4.42
N LEU A 419 33.59 22.50 -3.62
CA LEU A 419 32.56 21.50 -3.36
C LEU A 419 31.43 21.50 -4.40
N ASP A 420 31.17 22.60 -5.09
CA ASP A 420 30.18 22.67 -6.18
C ASP A 420 30.54 21.77 -7.37
N ASN A 421 31.83 21.47 -7.55
CA ASN A 421 32.33 20.52 -8.56
C ASN A 421 32.28 19.05 -8.08
N ALA A 422 31.82 18.79 -6.86
CA ALA A 422 31.71 17.46 -6.30
C ALA A 422 30.37 16.81 -6.64
N GLU A 423 30.31 15.47 -6.63
CA GLU A 423 29.05 14.69 -6.74
C GLU A 423 28.22 14.78 -5.42
N ALA A 424 28.22 15.93 -4.73
CA ALA A 424 27.50 16.15 -3.47
C ALA A 424 26.55 17.34 -3.58
N VAL A 425 25.41 17.26 -2.90
CA VAL A 425 24.48 18.39 -2.77
C VAL A 425 24.83 19.20 -1.53
N LEU A 426 25.18 20.47 -1.72
CA LEU A 426 25.50 21.40 -0.64
C LEU A 426 24.23 22.01 -0.05
N ILE A 427 24.03 21.85 1.26
CA ILE A 427 22.89 22.42 1.98
C ILE A 427 23.31 23.09 3.29
N SER A 428 22.45 23.94 3.82
CA SER A 428 22.45 24.30 5.23
C SER A 428 21.10 23.97 5.85
N CYS A 429 21.06 23.00 6.78
CA CYS A 429 19.87 22.77 7.59
C CYS A 429 19.54 23.95 8.51
N ARG A 430 20.46 24.89 8.75
CA ARG A 430 20.19 26.05 9.61
C ARG A 430 19.48 27.18 8.88
N THR A 431 19.91 27.47 7.65
CA THR A 431 19.37 28.58 6.84
C THR A 431 18.41 28.11 5.76
N GLU A 432 18.25 26.80 5.59
CA GLU A 432 17.49 26.15 4.52
C GLU A 432 18.03 26.43 3.10
N ASP A 433 19.25 26.97 2.98
CA ASP A 433 19.93 27.17 1.70
C ASP A 433 20.27 25.81 1.06
N GLY A 434 20.08 25.70 -0.26
CA GLY A 434 20.34 24.47 -1.05
C GLY A 434 19.23 23.41 -0.99
N PHE A 435 18.15 23.61 -0.23
CA PHE A 435 17.07 22.61 -0.13
C PHE A 435 16.30 22.39 -1.43
N GLN A 436 16.18 23.40 -2.29
CA GLN A 436 15.54 23.23 -3.60
C GLN A 436 16.34 22.29 -4.51
N ASP A 437 17.67 22.42 -4.50
CA ASP A 437 18.57 21.56 -5.27
C ASP A 437 18.58 20.14 -4.72
N LEU A 438 18.52 20.00 -3.38
CA LEU A 438 18.33 18.70 -2.72
C LEU A 438 17.04 18.01 -3.17
N LEU A 439 15.91 18.72 -3.13
CA LEU A 439 14.64 18.14 -3.56
C LEU A 439 14.68 17.74 -5.03
N ARG A 440 15.26 18.57 -5.90
CA ARG A 440 15.43 18.23 -7.33
C ARG A 440 16.27 16.96 -7.50
N SER A 441 17.43 16.89 -6.84
CA SER A 441 18.31 15.73 -6.94
C SER A 441 17.66 14.44 -6.41
N LEU A 442 16.97 14.51 -5.27
CA LEU A 442 16.18 13.37 -4.77
C LEU A 442 15.08 12.96 -5.74
N THR A 443 14.40 13.93 -6.36
CA THR A 443 13.37 13.67 -7.37
C THR A 443 13.95 12.96 -8.59
N ASP A 444 15.13 13.36 -9.05
CA ASP A 444 15.81 12.73 -10.18
C ASP A 444 16.26 11.29 -9.85
N HIS A 445 16.74 11.06 -8.63
CA HIS A 445 17.07 9.70 -8.19
C HIS A 445 15.83 8.81 -8.11
N PHE A 446 14.76 9.30 -7.47
CA PHE A 446 13.51 8.54 -7.36
C PHE A 446 12.89 8.31 -8.73
N SER A 447 12.80 9.34 -9.59
CA SER A 447 12.29 9.15 -10.95
C SER A 447 13.11 8.12 -11.72
N ASN A 448 14.44 8.12 -11.65
CA ASN A 448 15.24 7.10 -12.31
C ASN A 448 15.01 5.68 -11.77
N MET A 449 14.74 5.55 -10.46
CA MET A 449 14.34 4.27 -9.86
C MET A 449 13.00 3.77 -10.41
N TYR A 450 12.09 4.68 -10.80
CA TYR A 450 10.71 4.37 -11.22
C TYR A 450 10.47 4.42 -12.75
N ASP A 451 10.84 5.52 -13.42
CA ASP A 451 10.47 5.96 -14.78
C ASP A 451 11.28 5.33 -15.93
N ARG A 452 12.14 4.34 -15.69
CA ARG A 452 12.75 3.52 -16.76
C ARG A 452 11.71 2.60 -17.47
N MET A 453 10.51 3.12 -17.73
CA MET A 453 9.45 2.57 -18.57
C MET A 453 9.13 3.44 -19.79
N ASN A 454 9.54 4.72 -19.86
CA ASN A 454 9.09 5.61 -20.95
C ASN A 454 9.94 5.62 -22.24
N ASN A 455 11.03 4.83 -22.32
CA ASN A 455 11.87 4.79 -23.53
C ASN A 455 11.69 3.54 -24.41
N ASN A 456 10.68 2.71 -24.19
CA ASN A 456 10.46 1.50 -24.99
C ASN A 456 8.97 1.14 -25.17
N HIS A 457 8.15 2.11 -25.58
CA HIS A 457 6.85 1.84 -26.23
C HIS A 457 6.86 2.43 -27.64
#